data_AF-A0A8W8M8V6-F1
#
_entry.id   AF-A0A8W8M8V6-F1
#
_cell.length_a   1.000
_cell.length_b   1.000
_cell.length_c   1.000
_cell.angle_alpha   90.00
_cell.angle_beta   90.00
_cell.angle_gamma   90.00
#
_symmetry.space_group_name_H-M   'P 1'
#
loop_
_entity.id
_entity.type
_entity.pdbx_description
1 polymer ?
#
loop_
_entity_poly.entity_id
_entity_poly.type
_entity_poly.pdbx_seq_one_letter_code
_entity_poly.pdbx_strand_id
1 'polypeptide(L)'
;MFYSYVHNDTVPVSPVRWMIAIVAPVVIATWGLKRKSLDRSGAIAGLVVGFILTISNLCFFSSLLTFFVMGSKVTKFKAEQKKKMEHNYKEGGQRNWVQVLCNGGMAAIFGLQYMFHVGCREVVIDFSHHYSPSWLAVSVLGSLACCCGDTFSSELGAVFSKNTEPRLITTFRKVPRGTNGGITLIGSLFSMVGGGLVGLAYYITQIFLLRESFLDRGPPQWPLLIVGLLMGIIGSTVDSLLGATFQYSGFHRKRNCVVEHSGSDVDYISGMELLDNHSVNLLSSLISALISPKIAFELWRLCS
;
A
#
# COMPACT_ATOMS: atom_id res chain seq x y z
N MET A 1 -13.51 1.66 32.38
CA MET A 1 -12.76 0.39 32.43
C MET A 1 -11.73 0.35 31.30
N PHE A 2 -10.84 1.35 31.20
CA PHE A 2 -9.91 1.53 30.07
C PHE A 2 -8.45 1.75 30.51
N TYR A 3 -8.15 1.65 31.82
CA TYR A 3 -6.86 2.08 32.38
C TYR A 3 -6.07 0.99 33.12
N SER A 4 -6.50 -0.28 33.05
CA SER A 4 -6.01 -1.32 33.96
C SER A 4 -5.21 -2.44 33.31
N TYR A 5 -4.82 -2.34 32.03
CA TYR A 5 -4.10 -3.39 31.30
C TYR A 5 -2.71 -2.97 30.78
N VAL A 6 -2.15 -1.86 31.27
CA VAL A 6 -0.89 -1.29 30.73
C VAL A 6 0.34 -1.65 31.56
N HIS A 7 0.22 -2.27 32.73
CA HIS A 7 1.37 -2.61 33.57
C HIS A 7 1.39 -4.09 33.93
N ASN A 8 2.24 -4.86 33.22
CA ASN A 8 3.22 -5.73 33.89
C ASN A 8 4.25 -6.45 33.00
N ASP A 9 4.16 -6.39 31.65
CA ASP A 9 5.13 -7.11 30.80
C ASP A 9 5.72 -6.24 29.67
N THR A 10 6.26 -5.06 30.01
CA THR A 10 7.10 -4.32 29.05
C THR A 10 8.50 -4.93 29.03
N VAL A 11 8.64 -6.04 28.30
CA VAL A 11 9.96 -6.56 27.94
C VAL A 11 10.69 -5.46 27.18
N PRO A 12 11.89 -5.03 27.63
CA PRO A 12 12.63 -3.99 26.93
C PRO A 12 12.94 -4.44 25.50
N VAL A 13 12.84 -3.50 24.56
CA VAL A 13 13.15 -3.77 23.16
C VAL A 13 14.59 -4.27 23.05
N SER A 14 14.78 -5.44 22.44
CA SER A 14 16.12 -6.03 22.36
C SER A 14 17.09 -5.12 21.59
N PRO A 15 18.39 -5.06 21.99
CA PRO A 15 19.39 -4.29 21.26
C PRO A 15 19.48 -4.67 19.76
N VAL A 16 19.27 -5.95 19.46
CA VAL A 16 19.23 -6.45 18.07
C VAL A 16 18.10 -5.80 17.27
N ARG A 17 16.91 -5.65 17.87
CA ARG A 17 15.76 -5.03 17.20
C ARG A 17 16.00 -3.55 16.92
N TRP A 18 16.60 -2.82 17.86
CA TRP A 18 17.06 -1.45 17.63
C TRP A 18 18.06 -1.35 16.47
N MET A 19 19.04 -2.24 16.44
CA MET A 19 20.02 -2.29 15.37
C MET A 19 19.35 -2.55 14.01
N ILE A 20 18.43 -3.51 13.91
CA ILE A 20 17.70 -3.81 12.67
C ILE A 20 16.84 -2.59 12.25
N ALA A 21 16.13 -1.97 13.19
CA ALA A 21 15.26 -0.82 12.92
C ALA A 21 16.02 0.41 12.40
N ILE A 22 17.32 0.53 12.69
CA ILE A 22 18.16 1.60 12.17
C ILE A 22 18.85 1.17 10.87
N VAL A 23 19.54 0.02 10.89
CA VAL A 23 20.40 -0.42 9.78
C VAL A 23 19.58 -0.79 8.56
N ALA A 24 18.47 -1.54 8.71
CA ALA A 24 17.72 -2.02 7.57
C ALA A 24 17.08 -0.86 6.77
N PRO A 25 16.38 0.12 7.38
CA PRO A 25 15.89 1.28 6.64
C PRO A 25 17.00 2.09 5.98
N VAL A 26 18.16 2.27 6.63
CA VAL A 26 19.32 2.98 6.04
C VAL A 26 19.84 2.27 4.79
N VAL A 27 20.00 0.94 4.85
CA VAL A 27 20.43 0.13 3.70
C VAL A 27 19.42 0.23 2.56
N ILE A 28 18.12 0.10 2.85
CA ILE A 28 17.07 0.13 1.84
C ILE A 28 16.90 1.53 1.23
N ALA A 29 16.96 2.60 2.03
CA ALA A 29 16.89 3.98 1.53
C ALA A 29 18.11 4.30 0.64
N THR A 30 19.31 3.89 1.06
CA THR A 30 20.54 4.06 0.28
C THR A 30 20.47 3.29 -1.04
N TRP A 31 19.97 2.05 -1.00
CA TRP A 31 19.74 1.25 -2.20
C TRP A 31 18.69 1.91 -3.11
N GLY A 32 17.62 2.47 -2.54
CA GLY A 32 16.57 3.21 -3.26
C GLY A 32 17.12 4.44 -3.99
N LEU A 33 17.98 5.23 -3.35
CA LEU A 33 18.68 6.37 -3.95
C LEU A 33 19.58 5.92 -5.11
N LYS A 34 20.43 4.90 -4.88
CA LYS A 34 21.34 4.36 -5.92
C LYS A 34 20.58 3.83 -7.14
N ARG A 35 19.40 3.26 -6.92
CA ARG A 35 18.53 2.75 -7.99
C ARG A 35 17.67 3.83 -8.63
N LYS A 36 17.71 5.09 -8.18
CA LYS A 36 16.77 6.16 -8.58
C LYS A 36 15.29 5.78 -8.35
N SER A 37 14.99 4.97 -7.33
CA SER A 37 13.60 4.69 -6.89
C SER A 37 13.07 5.74 -5.92
N LEU A 38 13.97 6.41 -5.20
CA LEU A 38 13.67 7.48 -4.24
C LEU A 38 14.52 8.69 -4.59
N ASP A 39 14.00 9.88 -4.33
CA ASP A 39 14.83 11.08 -4.21
C ASP A 39 15.32 11.24 -2.76
N ARG A 40 16.13 12.28 -2.49
CA ARG A 40 16.68 12.54 -1.15
C ARG A 40 15.60 12.75 -0.10
N SER A 41 14.52 13.45 -0.44
CA SER A 41 13.41 13.71 0.47
C SER A 41 12.62 12.43 0.77
N GLY A 42 12.37 11.61 -0.26
CA GLY A 42 11.73 10.31 -0.13
C GLY A 42 12.58 9.34 0.68
N ALA A 43 13.91 9.39 0.54
CA ALA A 43 14.81 8.60 1.38
C ALA A 43 14.67 8.95 2.86
N ILE A 44 14.67 10.25 3.22
CA ILE A 44 14.50 10.70 4.62
C ILE A 44 13.14 10.25 5.17
N ALA A 45 12.05 10.48 4.44
CA ALA A 45 10.73 10.02 4.86
C ALA A 45 10.67 8.47 4.98
N GLY A 46 11.34 7.76 4.07
CA GLY A 46 11.44 6.31 4.07
C GLY A 46 12.22 5.76 5.26
N LEU A 47 13.23 6.48 5.76
CA LEU A 47 13.92 6.14 7.01
C LEU A 47 12.96 6.20 8.20
N VAL A 48 12.13 7.25 8.29
CA VAL A 48 11.17 7.42 9.40
C VAL A 48 10.09 6.33 9.36
N VAL A 49 9.43 6.17 8.22
CA VAL A 49 8.38 5.14 8.03
C VAL A 49 8.97 3.74 8.23
N GLY A 50 10.14 3.47 7.66
CA GLY A 50 10.83 2.20 7.80
C GLY A 50 11.22 1.91 9.25
N PHE A 51 11.77 2.88 9.96
CA PHE A 51 12.13 2.75 11.38
C PHE A 51 10.89 2.40 12.22
N ILE A 52 9.81 3.18 12.09
CA ILE A 52 8.56 2.97 12.83
C ILE A 52 8.01 1.56 12.60
N LEU A 53 7.90 1.12 11.35
CA LEU A 53 7.35 -0.19 11.06
C LEU A 53 8.27 -1.33 11.52
N THR A 54 9.59 -1.15 11.42
CA THR A 54 10.56 -2.17 11.87
C THR A 54 10.61 -2.30 13.38
N ILE A 55 10.62 -1.17 14.10
CA ILE A 55 10.61 -1.20 15.57
C ILE A 55 9.28 -1.73 16.08
N SER A 56 8.15 -1.42 15.43
CA SER A 56 6.82 -1.86 15.83
C SER A 56 6.60 -3.37 15.65
N ASN A 57 6.84 -3.93 14.46
CA ASN A 57 6.64 -5.35 14.14
C ASN A 57 7.36 -5.71 12.84
N LEU A 58 8.23 -6.72 12.84
CA LEU A 58 9.00 -7.10 11.66
C LEU A 58 8.13 -7.56 10.47
N CYS A 59 6.90 -8.03 10.70
CA CYS A 59 5.93 -8.33 9.64
C CYS A 59 5.43 -7.06 8.93
N PHE A 60 5.38 -5.92 9.63
CA PHE A 60 5.04 -4.64 9.03
C PHE A 60 6.19 -4.14 8.14
N PHE A 61 7.43 -4.30 8.62
CA PHE A 61 8.61 -4.00 7.82
C PHE A 61 8.70 -4.87 6.56
N SER A 62 8.44 -6.18 6.66
CA SER A 62 8.47 -7.06 5.47
C SER A 62 7.38 -6.71 4.46
N SER A 63 6.21 -6.28 4.92
CA SER A 63 5.13 -5.75 4.09
C SER A 63 5.56 -4.46 3.37
N LEU A 64 6.16 -3.50 4.09
CA LEU A 64 6.68 -2.25 3.52
C LEU A 64 7.78 -2.52 2.51
N LEU A 65 8.72 -3.42 2.86
CA LEU A 65 9.84 -3.79 2.01
C LEU A 65 9.34 -4.42 0.70
N THR A 66 8.34 -5.29 0.78
CA THR A 66 7.72 -5.93 -0.38
C THR A 66 7.06 -4.89 -1.27
N PHE A 67 6.25 -4.00 -0.70
CA PHE A 67 5.68 -2.88 -1.45
C PHE A 67 6.76 -2.03 -2.13
N PHE A 68 7.81 -1.64 -1.39
CA PHE A 68 8.86 -0.80 -1.94
C PHE A 68 9.63 -1.47 -3.07
N VAL A 69 10.06 -2.72 -2.89
CA VAL A 69 10.87 -3.46 -3.86
C VAL A 69 10.04 -3.84 -5.08
N MET A 70 8.86 -4.41 -4.88
CA MET A 70 8.01 -4.85 -5.98
C MET A 70 7.42 -3.64 -6.72
N GLY A 71 6.93 -2.64 -5.98
CA GLY A 71 6.50 -1.35 -6.53
C GLY A 71 7.60 -0.69 -7.37
N SER A 72 8.84 -0.65 -6.88
CA SER A 72 9.98 -0.10 -7.65
C SER A 72 10.26 -0.87 -8.94
N LYS A 73 10.12 -2.21 -8.91
CA LYS A 73 10.33 -3.06 -10.09
C LYS A 73 9.25 -2.82 -11.14
N VAL A 74 7.98 -2.75 -10.74
CA VAL A 74 6.87 -2.55 -11.69
C VAL A 74 6.86 -1.13 -12.26
N THR A 75 7.21 -0.11 -11.48
CA THR A 75 7.34 1.27 -11.98
C THR A 75 8.38 1.35 -13.09
N LYS A 76 9.55 0.71 -12.91
CA LYS A 76 10.63 0.70 -13.92
C LYS A 76 10.36 -0.23 -15.10
N PHE A 77 9.42 -1.16 -14.97
CA PHE A 77 9.09 -2.09 -16.04
C PHE A 77 8.55 -1.35 -17.26
N LYS A 78 9.18 -1.56 -18.42
CA LYS A 78 8.82 -0.90 -19.70
C LYS A 78 8.77 0.65 -19.60
N ALA A 79 9.69 1.23 -18.83
CA ALA A 79 9.89 2.68 -18.69
C ALA A 79 9.82 3.48 -20.00
N GLU A 80 10.50 3.02 -21.06
CA GLU A 80 10.51 3.69 -22.38
C GLU A 80 9.12 3.79 -23.02
N GLN A 81 8.22 2.87 -22.71
CA GLN A 81 6.85 2.90 -23.21
C GLN A 81 6.01 3.89 -22.39
N LYS A 82 6.19 3.93 -21.06
CA LYS A 82 5.48 4.84 -20.15
C LYS A 82 5.87 6.30 -20.38
N LYS A 83 7.14 6.56 -20.68
CA LYS A 83 7.65 7.88 -21.06
C LYS A 83 6.94 8.49 -22.28
N LYS A 84 6.38 7.66 -23.18
CA LYS A 84 5.59 8.13 -24.33
C LYS A 84 4.13 8.40 -24.01
N MET A 85 3.63 7.89 -22.89
CA MET A 85 2.22 7.97 -22.48
C MET A 85 1.98 9.03 -21.40
N GLU A 86 2.99 9.33 -20.57
CA GLU A 86 2.87 10.22 -19.41
C GLU A 86 3.54 11.58 -19.66
N HIS A 87 2.81 12.65 -19.35
CA HIS A 87 3.32 14.02 -19.45
C HIS A 87 4.42 14.32 -18.42
N ASN A 88 4.26 13.83 -17.19
CA ASN A 88 5.13 14.14 -16.05
C ASN A 88 6.01 12.95 -15.64
N TYR A 89 6.50 12.17 -16.61
CA TYR A 89 7.32 10.99 -16.34
C TYR A 89 8.62 11.37 -15.61
N LYS A 90 8.85 10.80 -14.43
CA LYS A 90 10.09 10.98 -13.65
C LYS A 90 11.05 9.81 -13.93
N GLU A 91 12.30 10.13 -14.26
CA GLU A 91 13.32 9.10 -14.52
C GLU A 91 13.51 8.18 -13.31
N GLY A 92 13.28 6.88 -13.51
CA GLY A 92 13.37 5.85 -12.47
C GLY A 92 12.15 5.76 -11.54
N GLY A 93 11.14 6.62 -11.74
CA GLY A 93 9.96 6.68 -10.87
C GLY A 93 10.29 7.15 -9.47
N GLN A 94 11.21 8.13 -9.35
CA GLN A 94 11.70 8.62 -8.06
C GLN A 94 10.56 9.13 -7.18
N ARG A 95 10.37 8.47 -6.04
CA ARG A 95 9.39 8.87 -5.04
C ARG A 95 9.95 9.93 -4.11
N ASN A 96 9.18 11.01 -3.94
CA ASN A 96 9.48 12.09 -3.00
C ASN A 96 8.88 11.81 -1.61
N TRP A 97 9.16 12.68 -0.64
CA TRP A 97 8.64 12.53 0.72
C TRP A 97 7.11 12.48 0.77
N VAL A 98 6.41 13.28 -0.05
CA VAL A 98 4.94 13.30 -0.11
C VAL A 98 4.41 11.93 -0.52
N GLN A 99 4.94 11.35 -1.59
CA GLN A 99 4.54 10.01 -2.06
C GLN A 99 4.83 8.93 -1.01
N VAL A 100 5.94 9.03 -0.29
CA VAL A 100 6.26 8.08 0.78
C VAL A 100 5.27 8.20 1.94
N LEU A 101 4.88 9.41 2.34
CA LEU A 101 3.90 9.61 3.40
C LEU A 101 2.47 9.24 2.97
N CYS A 102 2.06 9.54 1.74
CA CYS A 102 0.74 9.16 1.25
C CYS A 102 0.58 7.65 1.11
N ASN A 103 1.64 6.93 0.70
CA ASN A 103 1.58 5.49 0.48
C ASN A 103 1.97 4.64 1.71
N GLY A 104 2.71 5.21 2.67
CA GLY A 104 3.24 4.49 3.84
C GLY A 104 2.97 5.14 5.18
N GLY A 105 2.48 6.38 5.22
CA GLY A 105 2.22 7.13 6.43
C GLY A 105 1.08 6.55 7.26
N MET A 106 -0.01 6.12 6.63
CA MET A 106 -1.11 5.46 7.35
C MET A 106 -0.66 4.16 8.01
N ALA A 107 0.12 3.34 7.29
CA ALA A 107 0.76 2.18 7.87
C ALA A 107 1.64 2.55 9.07
N ALA A 108 2.47 3.61 8.96
CA ALA A 108 3.30 4.07 10.08
C ALA A 108 2.47 4.55 11.28
N ILE A 109 1.35 5.24 11.06
CA ILE A 109 0.43 5.67 12.14
C ILE A 109 -0.16 4.47 12.87
N PHE A 110 -0.71 3.48 12.14
CA PHE A 110 -1.23 2.26 12.77
C PHE A 110 -0.12 1.42 13.42
N GLY A 111 1.10 1.42 12.87
CA GLY A 111 2.27 0.82 13.50
C GLY A 111 2.66 1.51 14.81
N LEU A 112 2.65 2.85 14.87
CA LEU A 112 2.85 3.57 16.12
C LEU A 112 1.77 3.23 17.15
N GLN A 113 0.51 3.20 16.74
CA GLN A 113 -0.60 2.80 17.62
C GLN A 113 -0.43 1.36 18.14
N TYR A 114 -0.02 0.44 17.27
CA TYR A 114 0.32 -0.93 17.66
C TYR A 114 1.44 -0.95 18.70
N MET A 115 2.51 -0.18 18.47
CA MET A 115 3.63 -0.08 19.41
C MET A 115 3.18 0.47 20.78
N PHE A 116 2.29 1.46 20.84
CA PHE A 116 1.78 1.98 22.12
C PHE A 116 0.88 0.99 22.85
N HIS A 117 0.07 0.21 22.13
CA HIS A 117 -0.89 -0.72 22.74
C HIS A 117 -0.30 -2.09 23.09
N VAL A 118 0.68 -2.56 22.30
CA VAL A 118 1.19 -3.94 22.35
C VAL A 118 2.68 -3.97 22.71
N GLY A 119 3.40 -2.88 22.45
CA GLY A 119 4.86 -2.83 22.48
C GLY A 119 5.50 -3.29 21.18
N CYS A 120 6.82 -3.38 21.18
CA CYS A 120 7.63 -3.79 20.04
C CYS A 120 7.77 -5.31 19.99
N ARG A 121 6.72 -6.01 19.54
CA ARG A 121 6.71 -7.48 19.44
C ARG A 121 5.88 -7.98 18.26
N GLU A 122 6.15 -9.20 17.84
CA GLU A 122 5.36 -9.94 16.85
C GLU A 122 4.26 -10.71 17.57
N VAL A 123 3.02 -10.61 17.09
CA VAL A 123 1.87 -11.34 17.64
C VAL A 123 1.11 -12.00 16.49
N VAL A 124 0.58 -13.20 16.74
CA VAL A 124 -0.32 -13.87 15.81
C VAL A 124 -1.63 -13.09 15.67
N ILE A 125 -2.29 -13.18 14.53
CA ILE A 125 -3.64 -12.63 14.36
C ILE A 125 -4.61 -13.60 15.05
N ASP A 126 -5.19 -13.14 16.16
CA ASP A 126 -6.18 -13.83 16.95
C ASP A 126 -7.23 -12.81 17.42
N PHE A 127 -8.41 -12.82 16.81
CA PHE A 127 -9.49 -11.92 17.17
C PHE A 127 -10.25 -12.34 18.44
N SER A 128 -10.06 -13.58 18.91
CA SER A 128 -10.72 -14.11 20.11
C SER A 128 -10.02 -13.65 21.39
N HIS A 129 -8.68 -13.72 21.41
CA HIS A 129 -7.88 -13.37 22.59
C HIS A 129 -7.16 -12.02 22.45
N HIS A 130 -6.84 -11.61 21.22
CA HIS A 130 -6.01 -10.44 20.94
C HIS A 130 -6.64 -9.53 19.88
N TYR A 131 -7.88 -9.09 20.14
CA TYR A 131 -8.65 -8.27 19.20
C TYR A 131 -7.91 -6.99 18.78
N SER A 132 -7.47 -6.14 19.73
CA SER A 132 -6.83 -4.86 19.39
C SER A 132 -5.49 -5.01 18.66
N PRO A 133 -4.55 -5.89 19.08
CA PRO A 133 -3.34 -6.17 18.31
C PRO A 133 -3.63 -6.66 16.90
N SER A 134 -4.56 -7.60 16.75
CA SER A 134 -4.95 -8.19 15.46
C SER A 134 -5.55 -7.14 14.53
N TRP A 135 -6.41 -6.28 15.07
CA TRP A 135 -7.04 -5.20 14.34
C TRP A 135 -5.98 -4.23 13.78
N LEU A 136 -5.08 -3.73 14.63
CA LEU A 136 -4.04 -2.79 14.23
C LEU A 136 -3.05 -3.41 13.23
N ALA A 137 -2.67 -4.67 13.43
CA ALA A 137 -1.77 -5.39 12.52
C ALA A 137 -2.38 -5.55 11.12
N VAL A 138 -3.66 -5.91 11.05
CA VAL A 138 -4.38 -6.04 9.79
C VAL A 138 -4.64 -4.67 9.13
N SER A 139 -4.79 -3.59 9.91
CA SER A 139 -4.85 -2.21 9.36
C SER A 139 -3.56 -1.84 8.62
N VAL A 140 -2.40 -2.15 9.19
CA VAL A 140 -1.09 -1.94 8.53
C VAL A 140 -1.00 -2.76 7.24
N LEU A 141 -1.36 -4.04 7.29
CA LEU A 141 -1.39 -4.91 6.11
C LEU A 141 -2.31 -4.35 5.02
N GLY A 142 -3.54 -3.95 5.38
CA GLY A 142 -4.53 -3.44 4.43
C GLY A 142 -4.09 -2.15 3.75
N SER A 143 -3.49 -1.23 4.52
CA SER A 143 -2.91 0.02 3.99
C SER A 143 -1.84 -0.27 2.93
N LEU A 144 -0.86 -1.11 3.25
CA LEU A 144 0.26 -1.41 2.34
C LEU A 144 -0.17 -2.28 1.15
N ALA A 145 -1.10 -3.21 1.35
CA ALA A 145 -1.66 -4.04 0.28
C ALA A 145 -2.45 -3.19 -0.72
N CYS A 146 -3.22 -2.20 -0.25
CA CYS A 146 -3.89 -1.21 -1.10
C CYS A 146 -2.88 -0.45 -1.96
N CYS A 147 -1.87 0.17 -1.35
CA CYS A 147 -0.86 0.94 -2.08
C CYS A 147 -0.06 0.09 -3.08
N CYS A 148 0.27 -1.14 -2.71
CA CYS A 148 0.97 -2.07 -3.60
C CYS A 148 0.08 -2.52 -4.77
N GLY A 149 -1.19 -2.84 -4.48
CA GLY A 149 -2.18 -3.19 -5.49
C GLY A 149 -2.38 -2.05 -6.49
N ASP A 150 -2.60 -0.84 -6.01
CA ASP A 150 -2.78 0.32 -6.87
C ASP A 150 -1.55 0.59 -7.76
N THR A 151 -0.34 0.49 -7.21
CA THR A 151 0.90 0.61 -7.99
C THR A 151 0.99 -0.49 -9.06
N PHE A 152 0.59 -1.73 -8.76
CA PHE A 152 0.57 -2.80 -9.76
C PHE A 152 -0.48 -2.55 -10.85
N SER A 153 -1.67 -2.10 -10.48
CA SER A 153 -2.76 -1.79 -11.38
C SER A 153 -2.38 -0.66 -12.35
N SER A 154 -1.88 0.46 -11.84
CA SER A 154 -1.48 1.61 -12.66
C SER A 154 -0.26 1.30 -13.52
N GLU A 155 0.76 0.64 -12.98
CA GLU A 155 2.04 0.46 -13.68
C GLU A 155 2.05 -0.72 -14.66
N LEU A 156 1.50 -1.88 -14.26
CA LEU A 156 1.42 -3.06 -15.13
C LEU A 156 0.11 -3.05 -15.93
N GLY A 157 -1.01 -2.68 -15.31
CA GLY A 157 -2.30 -2.62 -16.01
C GLY A 157 -2.27 -1.68 -17.20
N ALA A 158 -1.65 -0.49 -17.08
CA ALA A 158 -1.49 0.43 -18.22
C ALA A 158 -0.65 -0.17 -19.37
N VAL A 159 0.35 -0.98 -19.03
CA VAL A 159 1.27 -1.59 -20.00
C VAL A 159 0.69 -2.81 -20.70
N PHE A 160 -0.06 -3.64 -19.97
CA PHE A 160 -0.63 -4.89 -20.49
C PHE A 160 -2.03 -4.70 -21.09
N SER A 161 -2.77 -3.66 -20.69
CA SER A 161 -4.08 -3.34 -21.27
C SER A 161 -3.98 -2.56 -22.59
N LYS A 162 -2.90 -2.73 -23.36
CA LYS A 162 -2.61 -1.95 -24.57
C LYS A 162 -3.65 -2.05 -25.69
N ASN A 163 -4.44 -3.10 -25.69
CA ASN A 163 -5.51 -3.31 -26.68
C ASN A 163 -6.90 -3.16 -26.06
N THR A 164 -6.97 -2.75 -24.79
CA THR A 164 -8.23 -2.58 -24.06
C THR A 164 -8.37 -1.11 -23.66
N GLU A 165 -9.52 -0.53 -23.97
CA GLU A 165 -9.87 0.81 -23.53
C GLU A 165 -10.35 0.75 -22.07
N PRO A 166 -9.75 1.51 -21.15
CA PRO A 166 -10.23 1.61 -19.78
C PRO A 166 -11.69 2.06 -19.73
N ARG A 167 -12.41 1.62 -18.71
CA ARG A 167 -13.77 2.06 -18.43
C ARG A 167 -13.78 2.88 -17.15
N LEU A 168 -14.45 4.03 -17.16
CA LEU A 168 -14.59 4.84 -15.96
C LEU A 168 -15.44 4.08 -14.93
N ILE A 169 -14.96 3.96 -13.69
CA ILE A 169 -15.63 3.16 -12.66
C ILE A 169 -17.05 3.65 -12.32
N THR A 170 -17.33 4.94 -12.47
CA THR A 170 -18.64 5.54 -12.14
C THR A 170 -19.69 5.35 -13.23
N THR A 171 -19.31 5.45 -14.50
CA THR A 171 -20.25 5.42 -15.64
C THR A 171 -20.11 4.22 -16.55
N PHE A 172 -19.05 3.42 -16.37
CA PHE A 172 -18.64 2.31 -17.24
C PHE A 172 -18.41 2.69 -18.72
N ARG A 173 -18.36 3.98 -19.03
CA ARG A 173 -18.03 4.47 -20.37
C ARG A 173 -16.55 4.28 -20.64
N LYS A 174 -16.21 4.04 -21.90
CA LYS A 174 -14.82 3.94 -22.34
C LYS A 174 -14.17 5.31 -22.26
N VAL A 175 -12.97 5.37 -21.70
CA VAL A 175 -12.21 6.60 -21.53
C VAL A 175 -10.78 6.45 -22.04
N PRO A 176 -10.12 7.56 -22.45
CA PRO A 176 -8.71 7.53 -22.81
C PRO A 176 -7.82 6.99 -21.69
N ARG A 177 -6.67 6.44 -22.06
CA ARG A 177 -5.68 5.96 -21.07
C ARG A 177 -5.11 7.11 -20.26
N GLY A 178 -4.89 6.85 -18.98
CA GLY A 178 -4.45 7.87 -18.01
C GLY A 178 -5.59 8.68 -17.41
N THR A 179 -6.85 8.38 -17.75
CA THR A 179 -8.02 8.98 -17.07
C THR A 179 -8.08 8.47 -15.63
N ASN A 180 -8.17 9.39 -14.67
CA ASN A 180 -8.34 9.06 -13.25
C ASN A 180 -9.64 8.27 -13.06
N GLY A 181 -9.53 7.13 -12.36
CA GLY A 181 -10.65 6.20 -12.18
C GLY A 181 -11.01 5.32 -13.37
N GLY A 182 -10.15 5.28 -14.39
CA GLY A 182 -10.24 4.30 -15.49
C GLY A 182 -9.76 2.91 -15.06
N ILE A 183 -10.67 1.94 -15.01
CA ILE A 183 -10.37 0.56 -14.62
C ILE A 183 -10.31 -0.40 -15.82
N THR A 184 -9.46 -1.42 -15.72
CA THR A 184 -9.42 -2.57 -16.64
C THR A 184 -9.38 -3.87 -15.86
N LEU A 185 -9.91 -4.95 -16.43
CA LEU A 185 -9.87 -6.27 -15.78
C LEU A 185 -8.43 -6.72 -15.49
N ILE A 186 -7.51 -6.48 -16.43
CA ILE A 186 -6.09 -6.81 -16.28
C ILE A 186 -5.47 -5.99 -15.14
N GLY A 187 -5.79 -4.70 -15.04
CA GLY A 187 -5.34 -3.84 -13.94
C GLY A 187 -5.83 -4.37 -12.59
N SER A 188 -7.11 -4.73 -12.48
CA SER A 188 -7.67 -5.32 -11.24
C SER A 188 -6.99 -6.63 -10.85
N LEU A 189 -6.67 -7.51 -11.81
CA LEU A 189 -5.91 -8.74 -11.54
C LEU A 189 -4.50 -8.44 -11.03
N PHE A 190 -3.80 -7.48 -11.64
CA PHE A 190 -2.49 -7.05 -11.13
C PHE A 190 -2.59 -6.42 -9.75
N SER A 191 -3.66 -5.68 -9.46
CA SER A 191 -3.93 -5.13 -8.13
C SER A 191 -4.06 -6.22 -7.08
N MET A 192 -4.81 -7.28 -7.42
CA MET A 192 -4.95 -8.46 -6.57
C MET A 192 -3.59 -9.09 -6.29
N VAL A 193 -2.77 -9.32 -7.32
CA VAL A 193 -1.42 -9.88 -7.17
C VAL A 193 -0.53 -8.99 -6.30
N GLY A 194 -0.56 -7.68 -6.51
CA GLY A 194 0.21 -6.72 -5.73
C GLY A 194 -0.11 -6.78 -4.24
N GLY A 195 -1.39 -6.75 -3.87
CA GLY A 195 -1.83 -6.89 -2.48
C GLY A 195 -1.55 -8.29 -1.90
N GLY A 196 -1.75 -9.34 -2.69
CA GLY A 196 -1.45 -10.72 -2.30
C GLY A 196 0.03 -10.96 -1.97
N LEU A 197 0.95 -10.32 -2.70
CA LEU A 197 2.39 -10.38 -2.39
C LEU A 197 2.72 -9.76 -1.02
N VAL A 198 2.04 -8.66 -0.65
CA VAL A 198 2.21 -8.05 0.68
C VAL A 198 1.68 -9.00 1.76
N GLY A 199 0.50 -9.58 1.57
CA GLY A 199 -0.06 -10.58 2.49
C GLY A 199 0.82 -11.83 2.62
N LEU A 200 1.42 -12.29 1.52
CA LEU A 200 2.36 -13.40 1.50
C LEU A 200 3.64 -13.09 2.27
N ALA A 201 4.21 -11.91 2.07
CA ALA A 201 5.40 -11.47 2.81
C ALA A 201 5.14 -11.42 4.31
N TYR A 202 3.99 -10.86 4.72
CA TYR A 202 3.56 -10.86 6.12
C TYR A 202 3.49 -12.29 6.66
N TYR A 203 2.71 -13.16 5.99
CA TYR A 203 2.47 -14.54 6.43
C TYR A 203 3.78 -15.34 6.57
N ILE A 204 4.67 -15.28 5.58
CA ILE A 204 5.97 -15.96 5.62
C ILE A 204 6.83 -15.43 6.78
N THR A 205 6.88 -14.11 6.96
CA THR A 205 7.65 -13.49 8.05
C THR A 205 7.13 -13.96 9.41
N GLN A 206 5.80 -14.04 9.56
CA GLN A 206 5.16 -14.50 10.78
C GLN A 206 5.50 -15.97 11.08
N ILE A 207 5.50 -16.86 10.07
CA ILE A 207 5.90 -18.26 10.23
C ILE A 207 7.35 -18.38 10.75
N PHE A 208 8.27 -17.59 10.18
CA PHE A 208 9.68 -17.66 10.59
C PHE A 208 9.92 -17.12 11.99
N LEU A 209 9.22 -16.06 12.39
CA LEU A 209 9.46 -15.39 13.67
C LEU A 209 8.65 -16.00 14.83
N LEU A 210 7.48 -16.57 14.56
CA LEU A 210 6.55 -17.10 15.58
C LEU A 210 6.36 -18.62 15.45
N ARG A 211 7.42 -19.35 15.06
CA ARG A 211 7.36 -20.79 14.76
C ARG A 211 6.66 -21.62 15.84
N GLU A 212 6.95 -21.35 17.12
CA GLU A 212 6.34 -22.06 18.25
C GLU A 212 4.83 -21.83 18.33
N SER A 213 4.37 -20.60 18.09
CA SER A 213 2.94 -20.26 18.08
C SER A 213 2.15 -20.94 16.96
N PHE A 214 2.81 -21.29 15.85
CA PHE A 214 2.20 -22.08 14.78
C PHE A 214 2.11 -23.57 15.11
N LEU A 215 2.98 -24.08 15.99
CA LEU A 215 2.99 -25.47 16.42
C LEU A 215 1.96 -25.72 17.53
N ASP A 216 1.67 -24.72 18.37
CA ASP A 216 0.80 -24.81 19.55
C ASP A 216 -0.73 -24.66 19.29
N ARG A 217 -1.22 -25.03 18.10
CA ARG A 217 -2.66 -24.95 17.72
C ARG A 217 -3.30 -23.55 17.80
N GLY A 218 -2.54 -22.48 17.55
CA GLY A 218 -3.09 -21.14 17.37
C GLY A 218 -4.05 -21.03 16.17
N PRO A 219 -4.83 -19.93 16.05
CA PRO A 219 -5.74 -19.74 14.93
C PRO A 219 -4.99 -19.73 13.58
N PRO A 220 -5.61 -20.18 12.49
CA PRO A 220 -4.96 -20.26 11.19
C PRO A 220 -4.55 -18.88 10.68
N GLN A 221 -3.28 -18.71 10.29
CA GLN A 221 -2.76 -17.42 9.80
C GLN A 221 -2.81 -17.27 8.27
N TRP A 222 -3.09 -18.34 7.54
CA TRP A 222 -3.21 -18.32 6.07
C TRP A 222 -4.25 -17.32 5.52
N PRO A 223 -5.33 -16.91 6.23
CA PRO A 223 -6.26 -15.94 5.67
C PRO A 223 -5.64 -14.53 5.49
N LEU A 224 -4.44 -14.28 6.01
CA LEU A 224 -3.62 -13.09 5.67
C LEU A 224 -3.42 -12.94 4.15
N LEU A 225 -3.29 -14.06 3.44
CA LEU A 225 -3.16 -14.08 1.97
C LEU A 225 -4.42 -13.52 1.31
N ILE A 226 -5.59 -13.98 1.77
CA ILE A 226 -6.88 -13.53 1.26
C ILE A 226 -7.08 -12.05 1.58
N VAL A 227 -6.77 -11.60 2.80
CA VAL A 227 -6.85 -10.19 3.17
C VAL A 227 -5.98 -9.34 2.25
N GLY A 228 -4.74 -9.75 1.97
CA GLY A 228 -3.87 -9.07 1.02
C GLY A 228 -4.46 -8.97 -0.38
N LEU A 229 -4.96 -10.09 -0.93
CA LEU A 229 -5.59 -10.15 -2.26
C LEU A 229 -6.82 -9.21 -2.34
N LEU A 230 -7.68 -9.27 -1.33
CA LEU A 230 -8.89 -8.46 -1.26
C LEU A 230 -8.56 -6.98 -1.11
N MET A 231 -7.61 -6.61 -0.24
CA MET A 231 -7.21 -5.21 -0.04
C MET A 231 -6.48 -4.63 -1.25
N GLY A 232 -5.78 -5.45 -2.03
CA GLY A 232 -5.28 -5.04 -3.34
C GLY A 232 -6.42 -4.60 -4.28
N ILE A 233 -7.47 -5.42 -4.43
CA ILE A 233 -8.60 -5.07 -5.32
C ILE A 233 -9.44 -3.93 -4.75
N ILE A 234 -9.88 -4.05 -3.49
CA ILE A 234 -10.76 -3.08 -2.83
C ILE A 234 -10.06 -1.72 -2.78
N GLY A 235 -8.77 -1.69 -2.40
CA GLY A 235 -7.97 -0.49 -2.34
C GLY A 235 -7.91 0.26 -3.68
N SER A 236 -7.52 -0.43 -4.76
CA SER A 236 -7.47 0.18 -6.10
C SER A 236 -8.86 0.57 -6.63
N THR A 237 -9.92 -0.13 -6.21
CA THR A 237 -11.30 0.22 -6.55
C THR A 237 -11.74 1.51 -5.85
N VAL A 238 -11.41 1.66 -4.56
CA VAL A 238 -11.64 2.89 -3.79
C VAL A 238 -10.84 4.04 -4.38
N ASP A 239 -9.58 3.81 -4.72
CA ASP A 239 -8.71 4.78 -5.37
C ASP A 239 -9.31 5.27 -6.69
N SER A 240 -9.72 4.33 -7.55
CA SER A 240 -10.37 4.64 -8.82
C SER A 240 -11.69 5.39 -8.64
N LEU A 241 -12.48 5.06 -7.62
CA LEU A 241 -13.73 5.76 -7.33
C LEU A 241 -13.47 7.20 -6.91
N LEU A 242 -12.56 7.40 -5.97
CA LEU A 242 -12.14 8.73 -5.51
C LEU A 242 -11.52 9.54 -6.65
N GLY A 243 -10.73 8.91 -7.52
CA GLY A 243 -10.15 9.54 -8.69
C GLY A 243 -11.20 9.97 -9.71
N ALA A 244 -12.15 9.10 -10.04
CA ALA A 244 -13.24 9.44 -10.97
C ALA A 244 -14.16 10.57 -10.48
N THR A 245 -14.28 10.74 -9.15
CA THR A 245 -15.17 11.76 -8.55
C THR A 245 -14.45 13.05 -8.18
N PHE A 246 -13.25 12.96 -7.63
CA PHE A 246 -12.56 14.09 -6.98
C PHE A 246 -11.23 14.49 -7.61
N GLN A 247 -10.76 13.78 -8.64
CA GLN A 247 -9.58 14.19 -9.41
C GLN A 247 -10.00 14.58 -10.82
N TYR A 248 -9.57 15.76 -11.26
CA TYR A 248 -9.85 16.22 -12.60
C TYR A 248 -9.13 15.36 -13.64
N SER A 249 -9.82 15.03 -14.72
CA SER A 249 -9.24 14.43 -15.92
C SER A 249 -9.75 15.13 -17.16
N GLY A 250 -8.82 15.64 -17.96
CA GLY A 250 -9.11 16.26 -19.25
C GLY A 250 -8.23 15.70 -20.36
N PHE A 251 -8.71 15.69 -21.60
CA PHE A 251 -7.97 15.24 -22.77
C PHE A 251 -7.38 16.41 -23.54
N HIS A 252 -6.05 16.48 -23.62
CA HIS A 252 -5.37 17.54 -24.34
C HIS A 252 -5.23 17.19 -25.83
N ARG A 253 -6.01 17.84 -26.70
CA ARG A 253 -6.10 17.49 -28.14
C ARG A 253 -4.75 17.52 -28.88
N LYS A 254 -3.96 18.59 -28.68
CA LYS A 254 -2.68 18.77 -29.38
C LYS A 254 -1.60 17.76 -28.98
N ARG A 255 -1.64 17.25 -27.75
CA ARG A 255 -0.63 16.35 -27.19
C ARG A 255 -1.09 14.89 -27.15
N ASN A 256 -2.37 14.63 -27.42
CA ASN A 256 -2.98 13.31 -27.44
C ASN A 256 -2.79 12.54 -26.12
N CYS A 257 -2.91 13.24 -24.99
CA CYS A 257 -2.72 12.68 -23.65
C CYS A 257 -3.73 13.26 -22.64
N VAL A 258 -3.94 12.54 -21.54
CA VAL A 258 -4.76 13.00 -20.42
C VAL A 258 -3.93 13.91 -19.51
N VAL A 259 -4.57 14.97 -19.01
CA VAL A 259 -4.00 15.96 -18.10
C VAL A 259 -4.87 16.13 -16.86
N GLU A 260 -4.22 16.58 -15.77
CA GLU A 260 -4.81 16.70 -14.43
C GLU A 260 -5.41 18.08 -14.14
N HIS A 261 -5.26 19.04 -15.05
CA HIS A 261 -5.74 20.42 -14.89
C HIS A 261 -6.52 20.91 -16.11
N SER A 262 -7.46 21.82 -15.87
CA SER A 262 -8.21 22.51 -16.91
C SER A 262 -7.31 23.44 -17.74
N GLY A 263 -7.62 23.59 -19.03
CA GLY A 263 -6.88 24.47 -19.93
C GLY A 263 -7.60 24.73 -21.25
N SER A 264 -7.11 25.69 -22.04
CA SER A 264 -7.77 26.15 -23.27
C SER A 264 -7.87 25.09 -24.37
N ASP A 265 -6.99 24.07 -24.36
CA ASP A 265 -6.95 22.97 -25.35
C ASP A 265 -7.34 21.60 -24.75
N VAL A 266 -8.05 21.61 -23.61
CA VAL A 266 -8.35 20.42 -22.80
C VAL A 266 -9.86 20.16 -22.79
N ASP A 267 -10.26 19.01 -23.33
CA ASP A 267 -11.65 18.54 -23.22
C ASP A 267 -11.88 17.83 -21.89
N TYR A 268 -12.88 18.25 -21.13
CA TYR A 268 -13.22 17.58 -19.87
C TYR A 268 -13.66 16.13 -20.08
N ILE A 269 -13.18 15.22 -19.20
CA ILE A 269 -13.58 13.80 -19.18
C ILE A 269 -14.36 13.48 -17.90
N SER A 270 -13.77 13.72 -16.73
CA SER A 270 -14.35 13.31 -15.43
C SER A 270 -13.74 14.05 -14.24
N GLY A 271 -14.44 13.95 -13.10
CA GLY A 271 -13.98 14.40 -11.79
C GLY A 271 -14.03 15.91 -11.55
N MET A 272 -13.47 16.31 -10.42
CA MET A 272 -13.40 17.70 -9.99
C MET A 272 -11.95 18.03 -9.62
N GLU A 273 -11.56 19.30 -9.65
CA GLU A 273 -10.21 19.72 -9.27
C GLU A 273 -10.11 19.91 -7.74
N LEU A 274 -10.53 18.90 -6.97
CA LEU A 274 -10.58 18.94 -5.50
C LEU A 274 -9.37 18.25 -4.87
N LEU A 275 -9.01 17.07 -5.37
CA LEU A 275 -7.93 16.24 -4.86
C LEU A 275 -6.88 15.98 -5.93
N ASP A 276 -5.63 15.82 -5.50
CA ASP A 276 -4.53 15.34 -6.32
C ASP A 276 -4.29 13.83 -6.12
N ASN A 277 -3.31 13.27 -6.84
CA ASN A 277 -2.94 11.86 -6.72
C ASN A 277 -2.44 11.47 -5.33
N HIS A 278 -1.73 12.39 -4.66
CA HIS A 278 -1.20 12.13 -3.33
C HIS A 278 -2.31 12.04 -2.28
N SER A 279 -3.31 12.91 -2.37
CA SER A 279 -4.45 12.93 -1.45
C SER A 279 -5.34 11.70 -1.62
N VAL A 280 -5.57 11.27 -2.86
CA VAL A 280 -6.37 10.07 -3.14
C VAL A 280 -5.67 8.81 -2.60
N ASN A 281 -4.36 8.64 -2.83
CA ASN A 281 -3.60 7.53 -2.26
C ASN A 281 -3.65 7.50 -0.72
N LEU A 282 -3.57 8.67 -0.09
CA LEU A 282 -3.66 8.77 1.37
C LEU A 282 -5.05 8.33 1.87
N LEU A 283 -6.11 8.78 1.22
CA LEU A 283 -7.49 8.42 1.58
C LEU A 283 -7.80 6.94 1.29
N SER A 284 -7.38 6.42 0.13
CA SER A 284 -7.61 5.02 -0.25
C SER A 284 -6.88 4.06 0.69
N SER A 285 -5.65 4.39 1.09
CA SER A 285 -4.89 3.61 2.07
C SER A 285 -5.47 3.70 3.49
N LEU A 286 -5.99 4.86 3.91
CA LEU A 286 -6.72 5.02 5.18
C LEU A 286 -8.00 4.18 5.20
N ILE A 287 -8.84 4.29 4.17
CA ILE A 287 -10.10 3.54 4.07
C ILE A 287 -9.81 2.03 4.10
N SER A 288 -8.80 1.60 3.35
CA SER A 288 -8.39 0.19 3.31
C SER A 288 -7.87 -0.30 4.67
N ALA A 289 -7.12 0.52 5.41
CA ALA A 289 -6.67 0.21 6.77
C ALA A 289 -7.83 0.09 7.79
N LEU A 290 -8.93 0.83 7.59
CA LEU A 290 -10.11 0.77 8.46
C LEU A 290 -11.05 -0.38 8.12
N ILE A 291 -11.12 -0.78 6.84
CA ILE A 291 -12.00 -1.86 6.37
C ILE A 291 -11.34 -3.23 6.55
N SER A 292 -10.02 -3.35 6.36
CA SER A 292 -9.30 -4.62 6.42
C SER A 292 -9.54 -5.43 7.71
N PRO A 293 -9.62 -4.83 8.92
CA PRO A 293 -9.81 -5.61 10.13
C PRO A 293 -11.19 -6.25 10.22
N LYS A 294 -12.24 -5.59 9.70
CA LYS A 294 -13.58 -6.15 9.64
C LYS A 294 -13.63 -7.37 8.72
N ILE A 295 -12.98 -7.28 7.56
CA ILE A 295 -12.88 -8.41 6.63
C ILE A 295 -12.09 -9.55 7.25
N ALA A 296 -10.95 -9.25 7.90
CA ALA A 296 -10.15 -10.26 8.57
C ALA A 296 -10.89 -10.92 9.73
N PHE A 297 -11.65 -10.17 10.53
CA PHE A 297 -12.47 -10.73 11.60
C PHE A 297 -13.44 -11.79 11.07
N GLU A 298 -14.15 -11.48 9.99
CA GLU A 298 -15.08 -12.43 9.36
C GLU A 298 -14.36 -13.65 8.77
N LEU A 299 -13.20 -13.44 8.12
CA LEU A 299 -12.40 -14.56 7.59
C LEU A 299 -11.90 -15.48 8.70
N TRP A 300 -11.38 -14.94 9.81
CA TRP A 300 -10.91 -15.75 10.93
C TRP A 300 -12.06 -16.49 11.62
N ARG A 301 -13.24 -15.87 11.73
CA ARG A 301 -14.44 -16.52 12.25
C ARG A 301 -14.91 -17.71 11.40
N LEU A 302 -14.73 -17.64 10.08
CA LEU A 302 -15.09 -18.72 9.15
C LEU A 302 -14.05 -19.85 9.09
N CYS A 303 -12.81 -19.57 9.50
CA CYS A 303 -11.69 -20.51 9.40
C CYS A 303 -11.31 -21.17 10.74
N SER A 304 -11.88 -20.71 11.86
CA SER A 304 -11.68 -21.25 13.21
C SER A 304 -12.82 -22.20 13.57
#